data_AF-A0A1I3PT68-F1
#
_entry.id   AF-A0A1I3PT68-F1
#
_cell.length_a   1.000
_cell.length_b   1.000
_cell.length_c   1.000
_cell.angle_alpha   90.00
_cell.angle_beta   90.00
_cell.angle_gamma   90.00
#
_symmetry.space_group_name_H-M   'P 1'
#
loop_
_entity.id
_entity.type
_entity.pdbx_description
1 polymer ?
#
loop_
_entity_poly.entity_id
_entity_poly.type
_entity_poly.pdbx_seq_one_letter_code
_entity_poly.pdbx_strand_id
1 'polypeptide(L)'
;MNKTTEHNSKAWDKKVEEGVRYTKTAPRETIEKAKKGEWSIGVTADRQVPREWFPKSMKGVSVLCLASGGGQQGPILAATGAAVTVFDLSERQLQQDQRVADEEGLDL
;
A
#
# COMPACT_ATOMS: atom_id res chain seq x y z
N MET A 1 10.13 20.67 6.24
CA MET A 1 10.18 20.27 4.81
C MET A 1 10.47 21.49 3.96
N ASN A 2 11.08 21.34 2.78
CA ASN A 2 11.24 22.49 1.87
C ASN A 2 9.91 22.78 1.14
N LYS A 3 9.81 23.96 0.50
CA LYS A 3 8.58 24.42 -0.17
C LYS A 3 8.04 23.43 -1.21
N THR A 4 8.92 22.75 -1.94
CA THR A 4 8.53 21.75 -2.95
C THR A 4 7.93 20.50 -2.31
N THR A 5 8.56 20.00 -1.24
CA THR A 5 8.09 18.85 -0.49
C THR A 5 6.70 19.12 0.11
N GLU A 6 6.48 20.30 0.70
CA GLU A 6 5.17 20.68 1.25
C GLU A 6 4.10 20.82 0.16
N HIS A 7 4.43 21.44 -0.97
CA HIS A 7 3.53 21.54 -2.12
C HIS A 7 3.09 20.15 -2.61
N ASN A 8 4.03 19.23 -2.77
CA ASN A 8 3.75 17.87 -3.26
C ASN A 8 2.94 17.05 -2.25
N SER A 9 3.21 17.19 -0.95
CA SER A 9 2.42 16.54 0.11
C SER A 9 0.95 16.97 0.03
N LYS A 10 0.69 18.28 -0.01
CA LYS A 10 -0.67 18.85 -0.15
C LYS A 10 -1.34 18.46 -1.48
N ALA A 11 -0.57 18.40 -2.57
CA ALA A 11 -1.10 17.97 -3.85
C ALA A 11 -1.61 16.52 -3.81
N TRP A 12 -0.86 15.60 -3.19
CA TRP A 12 -1.28 14.22 -3.04
C TRP A 12 -2.41 14.05 -2.02
N ASP A 13 -2.42 14.82 -0.95
CA ASP A 13 -3.55 14.86 -0.01
C ASP A 13 -4.86 15.25 -0.72
N LYS A 14 -4.81 16.18 -1.68
CA LYS A 14 -5.96 16.51 -2.53
C LYS A 14 -6.34 15.36 -3.46
N LYS A 15 -5.36 14.59 -3.97
CA LYS A 15 -5.65 13.41 -4.81
C LYS A 15 -6.39 12.31 -4.05
N VAL A 16 -6.15 12.20 -2.75
CA VAL A 16 -6.92 11.32 -1.85
C VAL A 16 -8.38 11.77 -1.78
N GLU A 17 -8.63 13.06 -1.57
CA GLU A 17 -9.98 13.64 -1.54
C GLU A 17 -10.72 13.47 -2.88
N GLU A 18 -10.01 13.67 -3.99
CA GLU A 18 -10.54 13.49 -5.35
C GLU A 18 -10.78 12.00 -5.71
N GLY A 19 -10.32 11.07 -4.87
CA GLY A 19 -10.51 9.63 -5.07
C GLY A 19 -9.80 9.11 -6.33
N VAL A 20 -8.60 9.63 -6.63
CA VAL A 20 -7.83 9.19 -7.79
C VAL A 20 -7.44 7.72 -7.63
N ARG A 21 -7.34 6.99 -8.74
CA ARG A 21 -7.10 5.53 -8.77
C ARG A 21 -5.97 5.06 -7.83
N TYR A 22 -4.89 5.83 -7.71
CA TYR A 22 -3.71 5.50 -6.90
C TYR A 22 -3.88 5.72 -5.39
N THR A 23 -4.96 6.36 -4.95
CA THR A 23 -5.25 6.67 -3.55
C THR A 23 -6.45 5.89 -3.01
N LYS A 24 -7.07 5.05 -3.83
CA LYS A 24 -8.19 4.19 -3.41
C LYS A 24 -7.66 2.96 -2.69
N THR A 25 -8.22 2.63 -1.55
CA THR A 25 -7.78 1.44 -0.80
C THR A 25 -8.10 0.15 -1.52
N ALA A 26 -7.31 -0.88 -1.26
CA ALA A 26 -7.58 -2.24 -1.70
C ALA A 26 -8.96 -2.68 -1.17
N PRO A 27 -9.80 -3.33 -1.99
CA PRO A 27 -11.03 -3.93 -1.50
C PRO A 27 -10.73 -5.03 -0.48
N ARG A 28 -11.57 -5.19 0.53
CA ARG A 28 -11.47 -6.26 1.54
C ARG A 28 -11.27 -7.65 0.94
N GLU A 29 -11.98 -7.97 -0.15
CA GLU A 29 -11.81 -9.25 -0.85
C GLU A 29 -10.36 -9.48 -1.34
N THR A 30 -9.67 -8.42 -1.75
CA THR A 30 -8.26 -8.51 -2.19
C THR A 30 -7.35 -8.83 -1.01
N ILE A 31 -7.60 -8.22 0.15
CA ILE A 31 -6.86 -8.49 1.38
C ILE A 31 -7.09 -9.94 1.85
N GLU A 32 -8.34 -10.40 1.82
CA GLU A 32 -8.69 -11.78 2.20
C GLU A 32 -8.06 -12.84 1.27
N LYS A 33 -7.94 -12.55 -0.03
CA LYS A 33 -7.19 -13.40 -0.96
C LYS A 33 -5.69 -13.38 -0.65
N ALA A 34 -5.13 -12.22 -0.31
CA ALA A 34 -3.73 -12.10 0.06
C ALA A 34 -3.36 -12.90 1.32
N LYS A 35 -4.24 -12.93 2.33
CA LYS A 35 -4.12 -13.80 3.52
C LYS A 35 -4.03 -15.29 3.16
N LYS A 36 -4.60 -15.70 2.02
CA LYS A 36 -4.59 -17.08 1.50
C LYS A 36 -3.44 -17.36 0.54
N GLY A 37 -2.58 -16.38 0.28
CA GLY A 37 -1.47 -16.50 -0.67
C GLY A 37 -1.84 -16.19 -2.13
N GLU A 38 -3.08 -15.78 -2.39
CA GLU A 38 -3.56 -15.34 -3.71
C GLU A 38 -3.48 -13.81 -3.80
N TRP A 39 -2.34 -13.29 -4.25
CA TRP A 39 -2.13 -11.85 -4.31
C TRP A 39 -1.27 -11.43 -5.50
N SER A 40 -1.43 -10.16 -5.86
CA SER A 40 -0.56 -9.43 -6.78
C SER A 40 -0.56 -7.96 -6.41
N ILE A 41 0.50 -7.24 -6.79
CA ILE A 41 0.57 -5.79 -6.70
C ILE A 41 0.99 -5.21 -8.05
N GLY A 42 0.57 -3.98 -8.34
CA GLY A 42 0.88 -3.30 -9.59
C GLY A 42 2.31 -2.70 -9.62
N VAL A 43 3.01 -2.86 -10.73
CA VAL A 43 4.19 -2.05 -11.10
C VAL A 43 3.74 -0.72 -11.71
N THR A 44 2.72 -0.80 -12.56
CA THR A 44 2.06 0.34 -13.20
C THR A 44 0.54 0.16 -13.11
N ALA A 45 -0.21 1.09 -13.68
CA ALA A 45 -1.68 1.02 -13.69
C ALA A 45 -2.22 -0.32 -14.20
N ASP A 46 -1.55 -0.93 -15.18
CA ASP A 46 -2.09 -2.07 -15.92
C ASP A 46 -1.13 -3.28 -15.95
N ARG A 47 0.00 -3.20 -15.24
CA ARG A 47 0.97 -4.30 -15.13
C ARG A 47 1.17 -4.71 -13.68
N GLN A 48 1.02 -5.99 -13.42
CA GLN A 48 1.35 -6.61 -12.13
C GLN A 48 2.85 -6.91 -12.05
N VAL A 49 3.39 -6.93 -10.83
CA VAL A 49 4.74 -7.44 -10.57
C VAL A 49 4.72 -8.97 -10.82
N PRO A 50 5.68 -9.53 -11.59
CA PRO A 50 5.78 -10.98 -11.76
C PRO A 50 5.93 -11.69 -10.42
N ARG A 51 5.17 -12.78 -10.21
CA ARG A 51 5.10 -13.45 -8.90
C ARG A 51 6.45 -14.04 -8.48
N GLU A 52 7.26 -14.44 -9.44
CA GLU A 52 8.60 -15.01 -9.30
C GLU A 52 9.66 -14.00 -8.81
N TRP A 53 9.37 -12.70 -8.84
CA TRP A 53 10.26 -11.68 -8.24
C TRP A 53 10.20 -11.66 -6.72
N PHE A 54 9.12 -12.20 -6.14
CA PHE A 54 8.95 -12.33 -4.70
C PHE A 54 9.42 -13.71 -4.23
N PRO A 55 9.84 -13.82 -2.96
CA PRO A 55 10.11 -15.13 -2.37
C PRO A 55 8.86 -16.02 -2.39
N LYS A 56 9.08 -17.34 -2.23
CA LYS A 56 7.98 -18.31 -2.17
C LYS A 56 7.00 -17.99 -1.04
N SER A 57 7.52 -17.57 0.11
CA SER A 57 6.77 -17.09 1.27
C SER A 57 7.18 -15.67 1.60
N MET A 58 6.20 -14.82 1.90
CA MET A 58 6.40 -13.46 2.38
C MET A 58 6.42 -13.37 3.91
N LYS A 59 6.06 -14.46 4.62
CA LYS A 59 5.96 -14.47 6.07
C LYS A 59 7.28 -14.06 6.73
N GLY A 60 7.26 -12.98 7.52
CA GLY A 60 8.41 -12.43 8.21
C GLY A 60 9.42 -11.69 7.32
N VAL A 61 9.14 -11.52 6.03
CA VAL A 61 9.99 -10.72 5.12
C VAL A 61 9.79 -9.26 5.46
N SER A 62 10.90 -8.54 5.72
CA SER A 62 10.86 -7.09 5.89
C SER A 62 10.69 -6.41 4.53
N VAL A 63 9.65 -5.61 4.39
CA VAL A 63 9.33 -4.90 3.15
C VAL A 63 9.21 -3.40 3.41
N LEU A 64 9.96 -2.61 2.64
CA LEU A 64 9.85 -1.16 2.62
C LEU A 64 9.03 -0.72 1.39
N CYS A 65 7.88 -0.11 1.66
CA CYS A 65 6.98 0.46 0.68
C CYS A 65 7.25 1.96 0.54
N LEU A 66 7.82 2.39 -0.59
CA LEU A 66 8.13 3.79 -0.88
C LEU A 66 7.11 4.36 -1.87
N ALA A 67 6.35 5.37 -1.44
CA ALA A 67 5.32 6.00 -2.26
C ALA A 67 4.36 4.96 -2.90
N SER A 68 3.94 3.97 -2.10
CA SER A 68 3.26 2.76 -2.57
C SER A 68 1.73 2.88 -2.67
N GLY A 69 1.22 4.11 -2.71
CA GLY A 69 -0.21 4.42 -2.72
C GLY A 69 -0.81 4.34 -1.32
N GLY A 70 -2.01 4.93 -1.14
CA GLY A 70 -2.74 4.91 0.12
C GLY A 70 -3.64 3.69 0.26
N GLY A 71 -3.27 2.76 1.14
CA GLY A 71 -4.05 1.59 1.51
C GLY A 71 -4.11 0.50 0.43
N GLN A 72 -3.10 0.43 -0.44
CA GLN A 72 -3.01 -0.55 -1.53
C GLN A 72 -1.92 -1.59 -1.28
N GLN A 73 -0.69 -1.33 -1.74
CA GLN A 73 0.37 -2.34 -1.75
C GLN A 73 0.81 -2.70 -0.33
N GLY A 74 0.91 -1.71 0.56
CA GLY A 74 1.28 -1.92 1.96
C GLY A 74 0.39 -2.96 2.64
N PRO A 75 -0.93 -2.71 2.74
CA PRO A 75 -1.86 -3.68 3.32
C PRO A 75 -1.91 -5.04 2.60
N ILE A 76 -1.85 -5.06 1.26
CA ILE A 76 -1.81 -6.32 0.51
C ILE A 76 -0.59 -7.16 0.92
N LEU A 77 0.59 -6.54 1.01
CA LEU A 77 1.82 -7.23 1.39
C LEU A 77 1.81 -7.63 2.87
N ALA A 78 1.32 -6.78 3.77
CA ALA A 78 1.18 -7.10 5.19
C ALA A 78 0.26 -8.31 5.40
N ALA A 79 -0.84 -8.40 4.63
CA ALA A 79 -1.76 -9.53 4.66
C ALA A 79 -1.12 -10.87 4.29
N THR A 80 -0.01 -10.88 3.54
CA THR A 80 0.76 -12.09 3.24
C THR A 80 1.63 -12.56 4.42
N GLY A 81 1.65 -11.81 5.53
CA GLY A 81 2.48 -12.04 6.70
C GLY A 81 3.85 -11.36 6.66
N ALA A 82 4.08 -10.46 5.69
CA ALA A 82 5.29 -9.64 5.65
C ALA A 82 5.30 -8.61 6.79
N ALA A 83 6.48 -8.25 7.26
CA ALA A 83 6.67 -7.11 8.16
C ALA A 83 6.89 -5.86 7.31
N VAL A 84 5.85 -5.05 7.16
CA VAL A 84 5.84 -3.94 6.19
C VAL A 84 6.09 -2.62 6.91
N THR A 85 6.78 -1.71 6.23
CA THR A 85 6.87 -0.30 6.62
C THR A 85 6.53 0.55 5.41
N VAL A 86 5.57 1.47 5.56
CA VAL A 86 5.20 2.41 4.50
C VAL A 86 5.82 3.77 4.77
N PHE A 87 6.42 4.35 3.73
CA PHE A 87 6.89 5.71 3.75
C PHE A 87 6.31 6.47 2.56
N ASP A 88 5.48 7.46 2.86
CA ASP A 88 4.82 8.32 1.88
C ASP A 88 4.98 9.79 2.28
N LEU A 89 4.88 10.67 1.29
CA LEU A 89 4.91 12.10 1.48
C LEU A 89 3.53 12.67 1.89
N SER A 90 2.45 11.97 1.54
CA SER A 90 1.07 12.34 1.83
C SER A 90 0.61 11.72 3.13
N GLU A 91 0.30 12.56 4.11
CA GLU A 91 -0.26 12.11 5.39
C GLU A 91 -1.61 11.43 5.18
N ARG A 92 -2.40 11.89 4.22
CA ARG A 92 -3.69 11.25 3.91
C ARG A 92 -3.57 9.88 3.28
N GLN A 93 -2.49 9.60 2.54
CA GLN A 93 -2.24 8.25 2.05
C GLN A 93 -1.86 7.33 3.21
N LEU A 94 -0.95 7.77 4.09
CA LEU A 94 -0.58 7.02 5.30
C LEU A 94 -1.81 6.73 6.19
N GLN A 95 -2.74 7.67 6.31
CA GLN A 95 -4.00 7.44 7.04
C GLN A 95 -4.88 6.37 6.37
N GLN A 96 -4.87 6.25 5.04
CA GLN A 96 -5.57 5.15 4.36
C GLN A 96 -4.89 3.81 4.61
N ASP A 97 -3.55 3.77 4.61
CA ASP A 97 -2.79 2.56 4.98
C ASP A 97 -3.13 2.12 6.40
N GLN A 98 -3.07 3.04 7.37
CA GLN A 98 -3.41 2.75 8.77
C GLN A 98 -4.87 2.28 8.90
N ARG A 99 -5.81 2.96 8.23
CA ARG A 99 -7.23 2.58 8.28
C ARG A 99 -7.45 1.15 7.80
N VAL A 100 -6.85 0.76 6.67
CA VAL A 100 -6.99 -0.61 6.15
C VAL A 100 -6.29 -1.60 7.09
N ALA A 101 -5.13 -1.25 7.64
CA ALA A 101 -4.42 -2.10 8.59
C ALA A 101 -5.27 -2.36 9.84
N ASP A 102 -5.89 -1.34 10.41
CA ASP A 102 -6.77 -1.44 11.56
C ASP A 102 -8.04 -2.26 11.25
N GLU A 103 -8.68 -2.01 10.11
CA GLU A 103 -9.89 -2.72 9.67
C GLU A 103 -9.65 -4.22 9.45
N GLU A 104 -8.45 -4.59 8.99
CA GLU A 104 -8.11 -5.94 8.56
C GLU A 104 -7.19 -6.70 9.54
N GLY A 105 -6.78 -6.05 10.64
CA GLY A 105 -5.90 -6.61 11.66
C GLY A 105 -4.48 -6.89 11.16
N LEU A 106 -3.89 -5.96 10.41
CA LEU A 106 -2.58 -6.07 9.78
C LEU A 106 -1.52 -5.29 10.57
N ASP A 107 -0.27 -5.75 10.48
CA ASP A 107 0.91 -5.08 11.04
C ASP A 107 1.62 -4.30 9.91
N LEU A 108 1.59 -2.97 9.97
CA LEU A 108 2.00 -2.02 8.91
C LEU A 108 2.53 -0.71 9.48
#